data_AF-A0AAV2IDJ7-F1
#
_entry.id   AF-A0AAV2IDJ7-F1
#
_cell.length_a   1.000
_cell.length_b   1.000
_cell.length_c   1.000
_cell.angle_alpha   90.00
_cell.angle_beta   90.00
_cell.angle_gamma   90.00
#
_symmetry.space_group_name_H-M   'P 1'
#
loop_
_entity.id
_entity.type
_entity.pdbx_description
1 polymer ?
#
loop_
_entity_poly.entity_id
_entity_poly.type
_entity_poly.pdbx_seq_one_letter_code
_entity_poly.pdbx_strand_id
1 'polypeptide(L)'
;MRPRRGLGRTSCMLLAINLVFIFTFTPFMALELFKAAKPDVVHAMSEVPLAIFNLFLKSHLLNSAANPIVYSLCDVSFRRQCRQFLKRR
;
A
#
# COMPACT_ATOMS: atom_id res chain seq x y z
N MET A 1 -11.75 -5.57 -34.80
CA MET A 1 -10.63 -6.08 -33.97
C MET A 1 -10.67 -5.44 -32.59
N ARG A 2 -10.95 -6.20 -31.52
CA ARG A 2 -10.84 -5.69 -30.14
C ARG A 2 -9.35 -5.46 -29.87
N PRO A 3 -8.89 -4.26 -29.46
CA PRO A 3 -7.50 -4.07 -29.11
C PRO A 3 -7.18 -5.02 -27.95
N ARG A 4 -6.18 -5.89 -28.14
CA ARG A 4 -5.61 -6.70 -27.05
C ARG A 4 -5.06 -5.71 -26.02
N ARG A 5 -5.86 -5.32 -25.04
CA ARG A 5 -5.38 -4.65 -23.82
C ARG A 5 -4.42 -5.66 -23.21
N GLY A 6 -3.12 -5.45 -23.42
CA GLY A 6 -2.11 -6.47 -23.18
C GLY A 6 -2.26 -7.03 -21.77
N LEU A 7 -2.46 -8.35 -21.67
CA LEU A 7 -2.50 -9.09 -20.41
C LEU A 7 -1.35 -8.65 -19.48
N GLY A 8 -0.18 -8.36 -20.05
CA GLY A 8 0.98 -7.84 -19.33
C GLY A 8 0.74 -6.55 -18.55
N ARG A 9 -0.12 -5.62 -19.00
CA ARG A 9 -0.43 -4.40 -18.22
C ARG A 9 -1.21 -4.72 -16.96
N THR A 10 -2.26 -5.53 -17.08
CA THR A 10 -3.06 -5.95 -15.92
C THR A 10 -2.21 -6.79 -14.97
N SER A 11 -1.40 -7.72 -15.48
CA SER A 11 -0.46 -8.50 -14.66
C SER A 11 0.58 -7.62 -13.97
N CYS A 12 1.15 -6.62 -14.65
CA CYS A 12 2.08 -5.67 -14.01
C CYS A 12 1.41 -4.84 -12.91
N MET A 13 0.15 -4.42 -13.10
CA MET A 13 -0.61 -3.71 -12.07
C MET A 13 -0.87 -4.59 -10.86
N LEU A 14 -1.29 -5.84 -11.09
CA LEU A 14 -1.50 -6.82 -10.01
C LEU A 14 -0.18 -7.14 -9.29
N LEU A 15 0.93 -7.25 -10.02
CA LEU A 15 2.26 -7.44 -9.43
C LEU A 15 2.66 -6.24 -8.58
N ALA A 16 2.46 -5.01 -9.06
CA ALA A 16 2.78 -3.80 -8.29
C ALA A 16 1.95 -3.73 -6.99
N ILE A 17 0.65 -4.01 -7.05
CA ILE A 17 -0.22 -4.05 -5.86
C ILE A 17 0.26 -5.12 -4.87
N ASN A 18 0.59 -6.33 -5.36
CA ASN A 18 1.09 -7.41 -4.52
C ASN A 18 2.44 -7.08 -3.89
N LEU A 19 3.36 -6.44 -4.63
CA LEU A 19 4.63 -6.00 -4.07
C LEU A 19 4.41 -4.98 -2.95
N VAL A 20 3.56 -3.97 -3.16
CA VAL A 20 3.24 -3.01 -2.10
C VAL A 20 2.58 -3.69 -0.90
N PHE A 21 1.71 -4.68 -1.13
CA PHE A 21 1.15 -5.50 -0.05
C PHE A 21 2.24 -6.20 0.75
N ILE A 22 3.15 -6.93 0.10
CA ILE A 22 4.24 -7.63 0.78
C ILE A 22 5.11 -6.63 1.58
N PHE A 23 5.51 -5.52 0.97
CA PHE A 23 6.36 -4.52 1.64
C PHE A 23 5.68 -3.81 2.81
N THR A 24 4.36 -3.62 2.78
CA THR A 24 3.62 -2.92 3.85
C THR A 24 3.17 -3.87 4.95
N PHE A 25 2.82 -5.10 4.60
CA PHE A 25 2.28 -6.10 5.52
C PHE A 25 3.36 -6.85 6.30
N THR A 26 4.52 -7.10 5.68
CA THR A 26 5.67 -7.75 6.34
C THR A 26 6.17 -7.00 7.58
N PRO A 27 6.48 -5.68 7.52
CA PRO A 27 6.91 -4.94 8.70
C PRO A 27 5.80 -4.86 9.75
N PHE A 28 4.54 -4.70 9.34
CA PHE A 28 3.41 -4.71 10.26
C PHE A 28 3.33 -6.01 11.07
N MET A 29 3.37 -7.16 10.40
CA MET A 29 3.32 -8.47 11.07
C MET A 29 4.52 -8.71 11.98
N ALA A 30 5.73 -8.35 11.54
CA ALA A 30 6.93 -8.48 12.37
C ALA A 30 6.85 -7.63 13.66
N LEU A 31 6.34 -6.40 13.56
CA LEU A 31 6.21 -5.49 14.70
C LEU A 31 5.08 -5.87 15.65
N GLU A 32 3.94 -6.34 15.13
CA GLU A 32 2.86 -6.89 15.96
C GLU A 32 3.33 -8.14 16.72
N LEU A 33 4.06 -9.04 16.07
CA LEU A 33 4.64 -10.21 16.74
C LEU A 33 5.65 -9.78 17.82
N PHE A 34 6.50 -8.79 17.52
CA PHE A 34 7.46 -8.25 18.48
C PHE A 34 6.74 -7.65 19.70
N LYS A 35 5.69 -6.86 19.47
CA LYS A 35 4.86 -6.27 20.52
C LYS A 35 4.18 -7.35 21.39
N ALA A 36 3.69 -8.43 20.77
CA ALA A 36 3.08 -9.54 21.49
C ALA A 36 4.11 -10.36 22.29
N ALA A 37 5.33 -10.55 21.78
CA ALA A 37 6.36 -11.34 22.43
C ALA A 37 7.08 -10.59 23.56
N LYS A 38 7.21 -9.26 23.44
CA LYS A 38 7.98 -8.40 24.37
C LYS A 38 7.25 -7.09 24.67
N PRO A 39 6.08 -7.13 25.33
CA PRO A 39 5.32 -5.92 25.65
C PRO A 39 6.12 -4.94 26.53
N ASP A 40 6.88 -5.46 27.51
CA ASP A 40 7.65 -4.64 28.45
C ASP A 40 8.70 -3.78 27.76
N VAL A 41 9.32 -4.30 26.69
CA VAL A 41 10.33 -3.57 25.91
C VAL A 41 9.69 -2.41 25.15
N VAL A 42 8.49 -2.61 24.59
CA VAL A 42 7.76 -1.55 23.88
C VAL A 42 7.30 -0.46 24.85
N HIS A 43 6.84 -0.84 26.05
CA HIS A 43 6.45 0.11 27.09
C HIS A 43 7.62 0.90 27.66
N ALA A 44 8.83 0.32 27.66
CA ALA A 44 10.05 0.99 28.10
C ALA A 44 10.70 1.88 27.01
N MET A 45 10.16 1.91 25.78
CA MET A 45 10.70 2.77 24.72
C MET A 45 10.48 4.26 25.03
N SER A 46 11.50 5.07 24.76
CA SER A 46 11.35 6.52 24.78
C SER A 46 10.48 7.04 23.63
N GLU A 47 10.03 8.29 23.73
CA GLU A 47 9.07 8.91 22.82
C GLU A 47 9.41 8.77 21.33
N VAL A 48 10.68 8.98 20.96
CA VAL A 48 11.10 8.97 19.54
C VAL A 48 11.09 7.55 18.94
N PRO A 49 11.72 6.53 19.55
CA PRO A 49 11.59 5.14 19.12
C PRO A 49 10.13 4.66 19.08
N LEU A 50 9.32 5.05 20.08
CA LEU A 50 7.91 4.67 20.15
C LEU A 50 7.11 5.30 19.00
N ALA A 51 7.38 6.56 18.65
CA ALA A 51 6.74 7.22 17.51
C ALA A 51 7.10 6.53 16.18
N ILE A 52 8.37 6.18 15.99
CA ILE A 52 8.83 5.45 14.79
C ILE A 52 8.19 4.05 14.74
N PHE A 53 8.18 3.33 15.87
CA PHE A 53 7.55 2.02 15.98
C PHE A 53 6.07 2.08 15.60
N ASN A 54 5.33 3.06 16.12
CA ASN A 54 3.93 3.29 15.79
C ASN A 54 3.72 3.69 14.31
N LEU A 55 4.65 4.45 13.72
CA LEU A 55 4.60 4.79 12.30
C LEU A 55 4.69 3.54 11.42
N PHE A 56 5.64 2.64 11.71
CA PHE A 56 5.77 1.38 10.99
C PHE A 56 4.63 0.41 11.27
N LEU A 57 4.04 0.38 12.47
CA LEU A 57 2.81 -0.37 12.71
C LEU A 57 1.65 0.09 11.82
N LYS A 58 1.60 1.38 11.50
CA LYS A 58 0.60 1.96 10.58
C LYS A 58 0.95 1.78 9.11
N SER A 59 2.06 1.13 8.75
CA SER A 59 2.46 0.90 7.35
C SER A 59 1.39 0.17 6.54
N HIS A 60 0.59 -0.69 7.18
CA HIS A 60 -0.50 -1.42 6.52
C HIS A 60 -1.55 -0.49 5.90
N LEU A 61 -1.72 0.74 6.41
CA LEU A 61 -2.64 1.73 5.84
C LEU A 61 -2.23 2.17 4.44
N LEU A 62 -0.92 2.11 4.12
CA LEU A 62 -0.42 2.41 2.79
C LEU A 62 -0.93 1.40 1.75
N ASN A 63 -1.27 0.17 2.17
CA ASN A 63 -1.84 -0.82 1.27
C ASN A 63 -3.19 -0.36 0.67
N SER A 64 -4.04 0.28 1.48
CA SER A 64 -5.31 0.83 1.02
C SER A 64 -5.13 1.96 0.00
N ALA A 65 -4.05 2.75 0.13
CA ALA A 65 -3.70 3.81 -0.82
C ALA A 65 -2.95 3.31 -2.07
N ALA A 66 -2.33 2.13 -2.00
CA ALA A 66 -1.54 1.55 -3.07
C ALA A 66 -2.37 1.32 -4.34
N ASN A 67 -3.59 0.81 -4.21
CA ASN A 67 -4.42 0.46 -5.36
C ASN A 67 -4.74 1.70 -6.23
N PRO A 68 -5.28 2.82 -5.67
CA PRO A 68 -5.43 4.07 -6.42
C PRO A 68 -4.12 4.60 -7.02
N ILE A 69 -2.99 4.51 -6.30
CA ILE A 69 -1.69 4.98 -6.82
C ILE A 69 -1.27 4.16 -8.03
N VAL A 70 -1.32 2.83 -7.93
CA VAL A 70 -0.99 1.92 -9.03
C VAL A 70 -1.91 2.15 -10.22
N TYR A 71 -3.22 2.30 -10.01
CA TYR A 71 -4.16 2.60 -11.10
C TYR A 71 -3.90 3.97 -11.71
N SER A 72 -3.59 4.98 -10.90
CA SER A 72 -3.27 6.33 -11.38
C SER A 72 -2.01 6.36 -12.24
N LEU A 73 -0.98 5.57 -11.90
CA LEU A 73 0.29 5.54 -12.63
C LEU A 73 0.22 4.61 -13.86
N CYS A 74 -0.32 3.39 -13.68
CA CYS A 74 -0.23 2.32 -14.65
C CYS A 74 -1.46 2.17 -15.54
N ASP A 75 -2.63 2.67 -15.14
CA ASP A 75 -3.87 2.57 -15.92
C ASP A 75 -4.26 3.91 -16.58
N VAL A 76 -4.02 3.98 -17.89
CA VAL A 76 -4.40 5.13 -18.73
C VAL A 76 -5.92 5.27 -18.84
N SER A 77 -6.67 4.17 -18.83
CA SER A 77 -8.13 4.18 -18.88
C SER A 77 -8.70 4.74 -17.58
N PHE A 78 -8.16 4.32 -16.44
CA PHE A 78 -8.53 4.83 -15.12
C PHE A 78 -8.32 6.35 -15.05
N ARG A 79 -7.13 6.85 -15.41
CA ARG A 79 -6.85 8.30 -15.45
C ARG A 79 -7.83 9.08 -16.32
N ARG A 80 -8.19 8.54 -17.49
CA ARG A 80 -9.14 9.19 -18.40
C ARG A 80 -10.53 9.27 -17.78
N GLN A 81 -10.98 8.21 -17.11
CA GLN A 81 -12.27 8.18 -16.41
C GLN A 81 -12.30 9.14 -15.22
N CYS A 82 -11.24 9.21 -14.41
CA CYS A 82 -11.13 10.18 -13.32
C CYS A 82 -11.19 11.63 -13.82
N ARG A 83 -10.47 11.95 -14.91
CA ARG A 83 -10.53 13.30 -15.52
C ARG A 83 -11.91 13.63 -16.08
N GLN A 84 -12.60 12.65 -16.67
CA GLN A 84 -13.98 12.83 -17.15
C GLN A 84 -14.95 13.05 -15.99
N PHE A 85 -14.79 12.31 -14.89
CA PHE A 85 -15.60 12.50 -13.68
C PHE A 85 -15.40 13.88 -13.07
N LEU A 86 -14.14 14.34 -12.97
CA LEU A 86 -13.83 15.66 -12.43
C LEU A 86 -14.32 16.81 -13.31
N LYS A 87 -14.32 16.64 -14.65
CA LYS A 87 -14.89 17.63 -15.60
C LYS A 87 -16.41 17.65 -15.66
N ARG A 88 -17.09 16.63 -15.13
CA ARG A 88 -18.57 16.55 -15.06
C ARG A 88 -19.13 17.12 -13.75
N ARG A 89 -18.25 17.57 -12.86
CA ARG A 89 -18.55 18.39 -11.69
C ARG A 89 -18.26 19.84 -12.04
#